data_AF-A0ABD1QLQ7-F1
#
_entry.id   AF-A0ABD1QLQ7-F1
#
_cell.length_a   1.000
_cell.length_b   1.000
_cell.length_c   1.000
_cell.angle_alpha   90.00
_cell.angle_beta   90.00
_cell.angle_gamma   90.00
#
_symmetry.space_group_name_H-M   'P 1'
#
loop_
_entity.id
_entity.type
_entity.pdbx_description
1 polymer ?
#
loop_
_entity_poly.entity_id
_entity_poly.type
_entity_poly.pdbx_seq_one_letter_code
_entity_poly.pdbx_strand_id
1 'polypeptide(L)'
;MDHKFAFCSLYHLLLILLGAYGICAQEETLRMSTDNGRFNNQGMDVLRLHSMDEQQHDAHEEMHTHHIHTHSSSHTHMDHMDPSVIVFFLLDDLKEGNTMPIHFPRRKPNSSPHLLSKQEADSIPFALQKLPTLFEIFSFSQDSPQAQAMENTLRECETEPIKGETKFCATSLESMLDFIQKILGLESQIKVLSTTHLNNSETLLQKYTIMEIQEISAPKSVACHTMPYPYTVFYCHYQESKSRVFRVSLEGENGDKSEAIAVCHLDTSQWSENHVAFRVLGIKPGSSPVCHFFPADNFVWVPSTTTNDKASI
;
A
#
# COMPACT_ATOMS: atom_id res chain seq x y z
N MET A 1 27.67 -22.53 49.77
CA MET A 1 27.72 -21.56 48.65
C MET A 1 27.07 -22.26 47.45
N ASP A 2 26.57 -21.52 46.45
CA ASP A 2 26.12 -22.07 45.13
C ASP A 2 24.62 -22.35 44.89
N HIS A 3 23.71 -21.53 45.44
CA HIS A 3 22.37 -21.35 44.85
C HIS A 3 22.07 -19.92 44.40
N LYS A 4 22.78 -18.91 44.92
CA LYS A 4 22.63 -17.50 44.49
C LYS A 4 23.34 -17.17 43.18
N PHE A 5 24.42 -17.89 42.83
CA PHE A 5 25.15 -17.68 41.58
C PHE A 5 24.40 -18.18 40.34
N ALA A 6 23.63 -19.27 40.47
CA ALA A 6 22.83 -19.81 39.37
C ALA A 6 21.68 -18.86 38.97
N PHE A 7 21.01 -18.23 39.95
CA PHE A 7 19.93 -17.28 39.68
C PHE A 7 20.43 -15.97 39.04
N CYS A 8 21.61 -15.49 39.43
CA CYS A 8 22.20 -14.29 38.83
C CYS A 8 22.61 -14.52 37.37
N SER A 9 23.11 -15.73 37.06
CA SER A 9 23.52 -16.12 35.71
C SER A 9 22.31 -16.26 34.76
N LEU A 10 21.20 -16.85 35.23
CA LEU A 10 19.97 -16.94 34.44
C LEU A 10 19.32 -15.57 34.19
N TYR A 11 19.37 -14.65 35.16
CA TYR A 11 18.82 -13.30 34.98
C TYR A 11 19.66 -12.47 34.01
N HIS A 12 20.99 -12.61 34.02
CA HIS A 12 21.84 -11.99 33.00
C HIS A 12 21.65 -12.59 31.62
N LEU A 13 21.47 -13.91 31.49
CA LEU A 13 21.17 -14.52 30.20
C LEU A 13 19.83 -14.03 29.65
N LEU A 14 18.81 -13.87 30.50
CA LEU A 14 17.50 -13.34 30.13
C LEU A 14 17.57 -11.86 29.73
N LEU A 15 18.36 -11.04 30.42
CA LEU A 15 18.59 -9.64 30.06
C LEU A 15 19.39 -9.49 28.76
N ILE A 16 20.36 -10.37 28.50
CA ILE A 16 21.11 -10.39 27.24
C ILE A 16 20.19 -10.84 26.09
N LEU A 17 19.32 -11.82 26.31
CA LEU A 17 18.33 -12.25 25.33
C LEU A 17 17.31 -11.13 25.04
N LEU A 18 16.75 -10.49 26.07
CA LEU A 18 15.84 -9.35 25.89
C LEU A 18 16.54 -8.14 25.23
N GLY A 19 17.80 -7.88 25.57
CA GLY A 19 18.62 -6.84 24.94
C GLY A 19 18.96 -7.16 23.47
N ALA A 20 19.23 -8.41 23.13
CA ALA A 20 19.49 -8.84 21.76
C ALA A 20 18.23 -8.80 20.87
N TYR A 21 17.06 -9.15 21.41
CA TYR A 21 15.77 -8.95 20.73
C TYR A 21 15.46 -7.46 20.50
N GLY A 22 15.82 -6.60 21.46
CA GLY A 22 15.71 -5.15 21.31
C GLY A 22 16.64 -4.56 20.24
N ILE A 23 17.90 -5.03 20.17
CA ILE A 23 18.90 -4.53 19.22
C ILE A 23 18.59 -4.98 17.79
N CYS A 24 18.07 -6.20 17.58
CA CYS A 24 17.73 -6.69 16.24
C CYS A 24 16.50 -5.95 15.66
N ALA A 25 15.51 -5.62 16.50
CA ALA A 25 14.39 -4.75 16.10
C ALA A 25 14.84 -3.31 15.79
N GLN A 26 15.89 -2.83 16.46
CA GLN A 26 16.46 -1.51 16.26
C GLN A 26 17.30 -1.41 14.97
N GLU A 27 17.99 -2.48 14.58
CA GLU A 27 18.81 -2.51 13.34
C GLU A 27 17.97 -2.50 12.05
N GLU A 28 16.77 -3.09 12.07
CA GLU A 28 15.82 -3.00 10.94
C GLU A 28 15.11 -1.63 10.88
N THR A 29 14.83 -1.00 12.03
CA THR A 29 14.24 0.35 12.07
C THR A 29 15.26 1.46 11.77
N LEU A 30 16.55 1.27 12.09
CA LEU A 30 17.59 2.29 11.85
C LEU A 30 17.90 2.50 10.36
N ARG A 31 17.61 1.53 9.48
CA ARG A 31 17.75 1.73 8.02
C ARG A 31 16.75 2.74 7.46
N MET A 32 15.73 3.14 8.21
CA MET A 32 14.65 4.00 7.73
C MET A 32 14.78 5.47 8.15
N SER A 33 15.78 5.83 8.98
CA SER A 33 15.75 7.10 9.74
C SER A 33 16.94 8.06 9.57
N THR A 34 17.71 7.99 8.47
CA THR A 34 18.78 9.00 8.25
C THR A 34 18.77 9.54 6.81
N ASP A 35 18.08 10.64 6.57
CA ASP A 35 18.70 11.80 5.90
C ASP A 35 17.87 13.08 6.09
N ASN A 36 18.52 14.16 6.51
CA ASN A 36 17.91 15.46 6.79
C ASN A 36 18.17 16.36 5.58
N GLY A 37 17.17 16.54 4.72
CA GLY A 37 17.32 17.16 3.41
C GLY A 37 16.17 18.10 3.04
N ARG A 38 16.55 19.33 2.71
CA ARG A 38 15.71 20.45 2.26
C ARG A 38 14.88 20.11 1.01
N PHE A 39 13.57 20.36 1.11
CA PHE A 39 12.54 20.12 0.08
C PHE A 39 12.90 20.69 -1.30
N ASN A 40 12.79 19.85 -2.34
CA ASN A 40 12.70 20.28 -3.73
C ASN A 40 11.63 19.47 -4.47
N ASN A 41 10.74 20.20 -5.13
CA ASN A 41 9.56 19.76 -5.87
C ASN A 41 9.90 18.83 -7.04
N GLN A 42 9.37 17.60 -7.01
CA GLN A 42 9.00 16.84 -8.20
C GLN A 42 7.94 15.80 -7.79
N GLY A 43 6.88 15.68 -8.60
CA GLY A 43 5.60 15.07 -8.27
C GLY A 43 5.69 13.73 -7.54
N MET A 44 5.02 13.66 -6.39
CA MET A 44 4.78 12.42 -5.68
C MET A 44 3.73 11.63 -6.48
N ASP A 45 4.21 10.69 -7.29
CA ASP A 45 3.36 9.69 -7.92
C ASP A 45 3.05 8.61 -6.87
N VAL A 46 1.85 8.68 -6.31
CA VAL A 46 1.34 7.79 -5.27
C VAL A 46 0.00 7.29 -5.77
N LEU A 47 -0.24 5.99 -5.63
CA LEU A 47 -1.55 5.37 -5.88
C LEU A 47 -2.65 6.24 -5.27
N ARG A 48 -3.36 6.97 -6.12
CA ARG A 48 -4.65 7.55 -5.79
C ARG A 48 -5.62 6.38 -5.70
N LEU A 49 -5.76 5.78 -4.53
CA LEU A 49 -6.95 4.98 -4.22
C LEU A 49 -8.12 5.96 -4.16
N HIS A 50 -8.71 6.26 -5.31
CA HIS A 50 -10.01 6.91 -5.37
C HIS A 50 -11.06 5.84 -5.06
N SER A 51 -11.32 5.64 -3.76
CA SER A 51 -12.52 4.92 -3.33
C SER A 51 -13.77 5.82 -3.39
N MET A 52 -13.62 7.11 -3.70
CA MET A 52 -14.72 8.05 -3.68
C MET A 52 -15.13 8.53 -5.07
N ASP A 53 -16.38 8.24 -5.36
CA ASP A 53 -17.21 8.93 -6.33
C ASP A 53 -17.22 10.44 -6.16
N GLU A 54 -17.21 11.11 -7.31
CA GLU A 54 -17.63 12.49 -7.46
C GLU A 54 -19.04 12.66 -6.91
N GLN A 55 -19.14 13.19 -5.70
CA GLN A 55 -20.21 14.14 -5.43
C GLN A 55 -19.62 15.55 -5.50
N GLN A 56 -20.02 16.23 -6.58
CA GLN A 56 -20.30 17.66 -6.66
C GLN A 56 -19.29 18.50 -7.45
N HIS A 57 -19.49 18.53 -8.78
CA HIS A 57 -19.47 19.78 -9.56
C HIS A 57 -20.42 19.68 -10.76
N ASP A 58 -21.70 20.00 -10.51
CA ASP A 58 -22.61 20.48 -11.55
C ASP A 58 -22.18 21.89 -11.96
N ALA A 59 -21.85 22.08 -13.24
CA ALA A 59 -22.01 23.35 -13.94
C ALA A 59 -22.06 23.11 -15.47
N HIS A 60 -23.27 23.25 -16.04
CA HIS A 60 -23.63 23.82 -17.37
C HIS A 60 -22.52 23.90 -18.44
N GLU A 61 -22.60 23.24 -19.59
CA GLU A 61 -23.29 23.60 -20.86
C GLU A 61 -22.70 22.61 -21.91
N GLU A 62 -23.27 22.16 -23.03
CA GLU A 62 -24.37 22.59 -23.88
C GLU A 62 -24.78 21.40 -24.79
N MET A 63 -26.01 21.43 -25.27
CA MET A 63 -26.64 20.42 -26.13
C MET A 63 -26.06 20.44 -27.56
N HIS A 64 -25.48 19.32 -28.02
CA HIS A 64 -25.43 19.03 -29.46
C HIS A 64 -25.71 17.56 -29.76
N THR A 65 -26.87 17.35 -30.39
CA THR A 65 -27.30 16.10 -31.01
C THR A 65 -26.51 15.89 -32.30
N HIS A 66 -25.86 14.74 -32.50
CA HIS A 66 -25.86 14.02 -33.79
C HIS A 66 -25.18 12.63 -33.73
N HIS A 67 -25.98 11.64 -34.15
CA HIS A 67 -25.69 10.37 -34.82
C HIS A 67 -24.81 9.26 -34.19
N ILE A 68 -25.50 8.13 -34.00
CA ILE A 68 -25.01 6.76 -33.84
C ILE A 68 -24.05 6.39 -34.99
N HIS A 69 -22.81 6.05 -34.63
CA HIS A 69 -22.01 5.08 -35.36
C HIS A 69 -21.28 4.16 -34.37
N THR A 70 -21.71 2.91 -34.37
CA THR A 70 -21.09 1.76 -33.72
C THR A 70 -19.75 1.46 -34.40
N HIS A 71 -18.63 1.79 -33.76
CA HIS A 71 -17.35 1.14 -34.03
C HIS A 71 -16.56 0.95 -32.73
N SER A 72 -16.28 -0.32 -32.45
CA SER A 72 -15.41 -0.82 -31.39
C SER A 72 -13.98 -0.29 -31.56
N SER A 73 -13.58 0.63 -30.67
CA SER A 73 -12.21 1.13 -30.57
C SER A 73 -11.81 1.17 -29.10
N SER A 74 -11.23 0.07 -28.61
CA SER A 74 -10.71 -0.09 -27.24
C SER A 74 -9.50 0.83 -26.93
N HIS A 75 -9.01 1.61 -27.90
CA HIS A 75 -7.78 2.39 -27.74
C HIS A 75 -7.98 3.79 -27.14
N THR A 76 -9.20 4.34 -27.10
CA THR A 76 -9.42 5.74 -26.67
C THR A 76 -9.70 5.91 -25.17
N HIS A 77 -9.88 4.82 -24.41
CA HIS A 77 -10.25 4.90 -22.98
C HIS A 77 -9.07 5.08 -22.03
N MET A 78 -7.82 4.89 -22.49
CA MET A 78 -6.61 4.94 -21.65
C MET A 78 -5.96 6.33 -21.61
N ASP A 79 -6.21 7.21 -22.58
CA ASP A 79 -5.50 8.49 -22.73
C ASP A 79 -5.87 9.55 -21.65
N HIS A 80 -6.85 9.26 -20.79
CA HIS A 80 -7.33 10.15 -19.73
C HIS A 80 -7.27 9.53 -18.32
N MET A 81 -6.67 8.35 -18.16
CA MET A 81 -6.56 7.70 -16.85
C MET A 81 -5.22 8.04 -16.18
N ASP A 82 -5.27 8.25 -14.86
CA ASP A 82 -4.07 8.39 -14.04
C ASP A 82 -3.19 7.12 -14.21
N PRO A 83 -1.94 7.23 -14.69
CA PRO A 83 -1.09 6.05 -14.90
C PRO A 83 -0.91 5.19 -13.66
N SER A 84 -0.99 5.78 -12.45
CA SER A 84 -0.87 5.05 -11.19
C SER A 84 -1.92 3.95 -11.00
N VAL A 85 -3.05 4.01 -11.70
CA VAL A 85 -4.09 2.97 -11.64
C VAL A 85 -3.86 1.82 -12.62
N ILE A 86 -2.81 1.90 -13.47
CA ILE A 86 -2.37 0.81 -14.36
C ILE A 86 -1.55 -0.21 -13.54
N VAL A 87 -2.15 -0.69 -12.45
CA VAL A 87 -1.65 -1.77 -11.60
C VAL A 87 -2.70 -2.85 -11.38
N PHE A 88 -3.96 -2.57 -11.70
CA PHE A 88 -5.08 -3.50 -11.60
C PHE A 88 -5.09 -4.47 -12.78
N PHE A 89 -5.39 -5.74 -12.51
CA PHE A 89 -5.55 -6.81 -13.50
C PHE A 89 -6.56 -7.85 -13.03
N LEU A 90 -7.04 -8.71 -13.93
CA LEU A 90 -7.92 -9.83 -13.55
C LEU A 90 -7.07 -11.02 -13.08
N LEU A 91 -7.58 -11.80 -12.14
CA LEU A 91 -6.87 -13.00 -11.68
C LEU A 91 -6.51 -13.97 -12.82
N ASP A 92 -7.34 -14.03 -13.87
CA ASP A 92 -7.09 -14.88 -15.05
C ASP A 92 -5.89 -14.40 -15.90
N ASP A 93 -5.44 -13.17 -15.72
CA ASP A 93 -4.24 -12.62 -16.37
C ASP A 93 -2.94 -12.99 -15.62
N LEU A 94 -3.05 -13.48 -14.39
CA LEU A 94 -1.91 -13.92 -13.58
C LEU A 94 -1.42 -15.30 -14.06
N LYS A 95 -0.73 -15.32 -15.19
CA LYS A 95 -0.20 -16.53 -15.85
C LYS A 95 1.23 -16.29 -16.32
N GLU A 96 2.10 -17.28 -16.12
CA GLU A 96 3.45 -17.26 -16.65
C GLU A 96 3.44 -17.05 -18.18
N GLY A 97 4.35 -16.21 -18.66
CA GLY A 97 4.46 -15.79 -20.05
C GLY A 97 3.46 -14.72 -20.48
N ASN A 98 2.44 -14.39 -19.67
CA ASN A 98 1.54 -13.28 -19.99
C ASN A 98 2.26 -11.93 -19.83
N THR A 99 1.93 -10.96 -20.68
CA THR A 99 2.54 -9.64 -20.70
C THR A 99 1.46 -8.57 -20.52
N MET A 100 1.67 -7.63 -19.60
CA MET A 100 0.72 -6.54 -19.32
C MET A 100 1.44 -5.22 -19.05
N PRO A 101 0.82 -4.06 -19.38
CA PRO A 101 1.34 -2.78 -18.98
C PRO A 101 1.20 -2.62 -17.46
N ILE A 102 2.27 -2.18 -16.81
CA ILE A 102 2.25 -1.88 -15.37
C ILE A 102 2.94 -0.54 -15.15
N HIS A 103 2.24 0.37 -14.46
CA HIS A 103 2.85 1.57 -13.92
C HIS A 103 3.54 1.22 -12.60
N PHE A 104 4.86 1.08 -12.64
CA PHE A 104 5.67 0.60 -11.54
C PHE A 104 6.77 1.59 -11.14
N PRO A 105 6.38 2.78 -10.63
CA PRO A 105 7.31 3.84 -10.33
C PRO A 105 8.23 3.39 -9.19
N ARG A 106 9.53 3.48 -9.43
CA ARG A 106 10.50 3.34 -8.35
C ARG A 106 10.60 4.65 -7.57
N ARG A 107 10.35 4.61 -6.27
CA ARG A 107 10.63 5.77 -5.41
C ARG A 107 12.11 5.94 -5.14
N LYS A 108 12.59 7.18 -5.24
CA LYS A 108 13.95 7.55 -4.85
C LYS A 108 14.02 7.58 -3.32
N PRO A 109 15.05 6.98 -2.68
CA PRO A 109 15.15 6.92 -1.22
C PRO A 109 14.99 8.27 -0.51
N ASN A 110 15.46 9.36 -1.15
CA ASN A 110 15.46 10.70 -0.57
C ASN A 110 14.18 11.53 -0.88
N SER A 111 13.14 10.88 -1.41
CA SER A 111 11.87 11.54 -1.80
C SER A 111 10.68 11.15 -0.94
N SER A 112 10.85 10.21 -0.01
CA SER A 112 9.77 9.76 0.88
C SER A 112 9.57 10.76 2.02
N PRO A 113 8.31 11.09 2.37
CA PRO A 113 8.02 11.89 3.56
C PRO A 113 8.60 11.26 4.83
N HIS A 114 9.00 12.09 5.79
CA HIS A 114 9.53 11.61 7.06
C HIS A 114 8.47 10.81 7.84
N LEU A 115 8.87 9.72 8.47
CA LEU A 115 8.00 8.94 9.37
C LEU A 115 8.09 9.53 10.77
N LEU A 116 6.98 10.05 11.28
CA LEU A 116 6.93 10.63 12.62
C LEU A 116 6.87 9.53 13.68
N SER A 117 7.46 9.81 14.84
CA SER A 117 7.17 9.03 16.05
C SER A 117 5.70 9.21 16.43
N LYS A 118 5.14 8.25 17.18
CA LYS A 118 3.77 8.36 17.67
C LYS A 118 3.51 9.69 18.41
N GLN A 119 4.45 10.14 19.23
CA GLN A 119 4.31 11.37 20.00
C GLN A 119 4.23 12.62 19.11
N GLU A 120 5.07 12.69 18.07
CA GLU A 120 5.04 13.80 17.12
C GLU A 120 3.76 13.77 16.29
N ALA A 121 3.38 12.59 15.78
CA ALA A 121 2.15 12.42 15.01
C ALA A 121 0.90 12.80 15.82
N ASP A 122 0.80 12.37 17.08
CA ASP A 122 -0.33 12.69 17.97
C ASP A 122 -0.40 14.19 18.32
N SER A 123 0.70 14.94 18.14
CA SER A 123 0.72 16.41 18.35
C SER A 123 0.14 17.20 17.18
N ILE A 124 -0.01 16.59 16.02
CA ILE A 124 -0.57 17.20 14.81
C ILE A 124 -2.00 16.69 14.62
N PRO A 125 -3.02 17.56 14.49
CA PRO A 125 -4.37 17.10 14.24
C PRO A 125 -4.47 16.31 12.92
N PHE A 126 -5.05 15.11 12.95
CA PHE A 126 -5.30 14.30 11.76
C PHE A 126 -6.81 14.13 11.57
N ALA A 127 -7.47 15.15 11.02
CA ALA A 127 -8.91 15.14 10.77
C ALA A 127 -9.33 16.15 9.70
N LEU A 128 -10.31 15.80 8.87
CA LEU A 128 -10.84 16.64 7.79
C LEU A 128 -11.40 17.97 8.32
N GLN A 129 -12.08 17.93 9.46
CA GLN A 129 -12.60 19.14 10.14
C GLN A 129 -11.51 20.12 10.60
N LYS A 130 -10.23 19.71 10.60
CA LYS A 130 -9.08 20.54 10.98
C LYS A 130 -8.28 21.03 9.76
N LEU A 131 -8.78 20.82 8.54
CA LEU A 131 -8.12 21.25 7.30
C LEU A 131 -7.60 22.69 7.32
N PRO A 132 -8.36 23.71 7.76
CA PRO A 132 -7.85 25.09 7.80
C PRO A 132 -6.59 25.22 8.66
N THR A 133 -6.61 24.60 9.85
CA THR A 133 -5.45 24.57 10.75
C THR A 133 -4.28 23.80 10.15
N LEU A 134 -4.55 22.71 9.41
CA LEU A 134 -3.50 21.92 8.76
C LEU A 134 -2.83 22.70 7.62
N PHE A 135 -3.59 23.47 6.84
CA PHE A 135 -3.02 24.36 5.83
C PHE A 135 -2.07 25.40 6.44
N GLU A 136 -2.40 25.94 7.61
CA GLU A 136 -1.51 26.85 8.34
C GLU A 136 -0.26 26.13 8.85
N ILE A 137 -0.39 24.97 9.50
CA ILE A 137 0.74 24.18 10.04
C ILE A 137 1.74 23.84 8.93
N PHE A 138 1.25 23.38 7.77
CA PHE A 138 2.11 22.96 6.65
C PHE A 138 2.40 24.06 5.64
N SER A 139 1.88 25.27 5.86
CA SER A 139 2.05 26.43 4.97
C SER A 139 1.60 26.15 3.53
N PHE A 140 0.47 25.45 3.37
CA PHE A 140 -0.12 25.18 2.05
C PHE A 140 -1.16 26.24 1.67
N SER A 141 -1.16 26.62 0.40
CA SER A 141 -2.28 27.35 -0.18
C SER A 141 -3.45 26.38 -0.38
N GLN A 142 -4.67 26.83 -0.07
CA GLN A 142 -5.89 26.01 -0.13
C GLN A 142 -6.12 25.35 -1.49
N ASP A 143 -5.77 26.04 -2.59
CA ASP A 143 -5.96 25.52 -3.95
C ASP A 143 -4.73 24.78 -4.50
N SER A 144 -3.70 24.56 -3.67
CA SER A 144 -2.49 23.86 -4.10
C SER A 144 -2.74 22.36 -4.30
N PRO A 145 -2.01 21.71 -5.24
CA PRO A 145 -2.08 20.26 -5.40
C PRO A 145 -1.81 19.48 -4.10
N GLN A 146 -0.93 20.01 -3.24
CA GLN A 146 -0.60 19.44 -1.94
C GLN A 146 -1.78 19.52 -0.95
N ALA A 147 -2.49 20.66 -0.92
CA ALA A 147 -3.68 20.82 -0.10
C ALA A 147 -4.80 19.86 -0.53
N GLN A 148 -5.04 19.74 -1.84
CA GLN A 148 -6.02 18.80 -2.39
C GLN A 148 -5.65 17.33 -2.10
N ALA A 149 -4.37 16.97 -2.23
CA ALA A 149 -3.88 15.64 -1.89
C ALA A 149 -4.07 15.33 -0.40
N MET A 150 -3.74 16.29 0.48
CA MET A 150 -3.93 16.16 1.92
C MET A 150 -5.40 16.00 2.31
N GLU A 151 -6.28 16.81 1.72
CA GLU A 151 -7.73 16.71 1.90
C GLU A 151 -8.28 15.35 1.45
N ASN A 152 -7.89 14.88 0.27
CA ASN A 152 -8.31 13.57 -0.23
C ASN A 152 -7.86 12.43 0.68
N THR A 153 -6.62 12.47 1.19
CA THR A 153 -6.14 11.49 2.17
C THR A 153 -6.99 11.49 3.43
N LEU A 154 -7.29 12.65 4.02
CA LEU A 154 -8.12 12.73 5.22
C LEU A 154 -9.53 12.21 4.96
N ARG A 155 -10.11 12.56 3.82
CA ARG A 155 -11.44 12.09 3.43
C ARG A 155 -11.49 10.57 3.30
N GLU A 156 -10.51 9.97 2.62
CA GLU A 156 -10.39 8.51 2.49
C GLU A 156 -10.22 7.81 3.85
N CYS A 157 -9.42 8.40 4.73
CA CYS A 157 -9.19 7.91 6.08
C CYS A 157 -10.44 7.97 6.98
N GLU A 158 -11.30 8.97 6.78
CA GLU A 158 -12.53 9.17 7.55
C GLU A 158 -13.77 8.50 6.93
N THR A 159 -13.72 8.09 5.66
CA THR A 159 -14.80 7.33 5.02
C THR A 159 -15.08 6.06 5.82
N GLU A 160 -16.35 5.68 5.98
CA GLU A 160 -16.71 4.46 6.69
C GLU A 160 -16.19 3.20 5.95
N PRO A 161 -15.71 2.16 6.66
CA PRO A 161 -15.29 0.91 6.03
C PRO A 161 -16.46 0.23 5.32
N ILE A 162 -16.19 -0.47 4.22
CA ILE A 162 -17.21 -1.31 3.59
C ILE A 162 -17.51 -2.54 4.46
N LYS A 163 -18.60 -3.25 4.17
CA LYS A 163 -18.96 -4.46 4.90
C LYS A 163 -17.85 -5.51 4.81
N GLY A 164 -17.36 -5.94 5.97
CA GLY A 164 -16.28 -6.93 6.07
C GLY A 164 -14.87 -6.34 5.93
N GLU A 165 -14.74 -5.02 5.77
CA GLU A 165 -13.47 -4.33 5.82
C GLU A 165 -13.22 -3.82 7.24
N THR A 166 -11.98 -3.96 7.69
CA THR A 166 -11.44 -3.19 8.81
C THR A 166 -10.29 -2.35 8.28
N LYS A 167 -10.36 -1.02 8.44
CA LYS A 167 -9.32 -0.10 7.97
C LYS A 167 -8.88 0.88 9.03
N PHE A 168 -7.68 1.44 8.84
CA PHE A 168 -7.06 2.39 9.73
C PHE A 168 -5.99 3.20 8.99
N CYS A 169 -6.02 4.53 9.12
CA CYS A 169 -4.91 5.37 8.69
C CYS A 169 -3.90 5.54 9.82
N ALA A 170 -2.74 4.91 9.65
CA ALA A 170 -1.63 5.01 10.58
C ALA A 170 -0.77 6.23 10.26
N THR A 171 -0.60 7.11 11.25
CA THR A 171 0.24 8.32 11.16
C THR A 171 1.64 8.10 11.75
N SER A 172 1.90 6.91 12.28
CA SER A 172 3.20 6.49 12.85
C SER A 172 3.40 4.98 12.71
N LEU A 173 4.64 4.51 12.80
CA LEU A 173 4.96 3.07 12.75
C LEU A 173 4.27 2.30 13.87
N GLU A 174 4.28 2.86 15.08
CA GLU A 174 3.71 2.26 16.27
C GLU A 174 2.20 2.03 16.10
N SER A 175 1.47 3.05 15.62
CA SER A 175 0.03 2.92 15.35
C SER A 175 -0.29 1.91 14.25
N MET A 176 0.58 1.80 13.24
CA MET A 176 0.45 0.79 12.19
C MET A 176 0.62 -0.62 12.76
N LEU A 177 1.66 -0.83 13.58
CA LEU A 177 1.94 -2.13 14.20
C LEU A 177 0.82 -2.55 15.17
N ASP A 178 0.28 -1.62 15.97
CA ASP A 178 -0.87 -1.89 16.84
C ASP A 178 -2.07 -2.40 16.04
N PHE A 179 -2.36 -1.77 14.89
CA PHE A 179 -3.42 -2.20 13.99
C PHE A 179 -3.16 -3.58 13.39
N ILE A 180 -1.94 -3.83 12.88
CA ILE A 180 -1.56 -5.12 12.30
C ILE A 180 -1.71 -6.25 13.33
N GLN A 181 -1.22 -6.04 14.55
CA GLN A 181 -1.31 -7.03 15.61
C GLN A 181 -2.74 -7.29 16.06
N LYS A 182 -3.61 -6.28 16.05
CA LYS A 182 -5.05 -6.44 16.31
C LYS A 182 -5.71 -7.42 15.33
N ILE A 183 -5.29 -7.42 14.06
CA ILE A 183 -5.87 -8.27 13.01
C ILE A 183 -5.19 -9.65 12.95
N LEU A 184 -3.85 -9.68 12.96
CA LEU A 184 -3.04 -10.89 12.78
C LEU A 184 -2.80 -11.66 14.09
N GLY A 185 -3.07 -11.04 15.23
CA GLY A 185 -2.85 -11.58 16.57
C GLY A 185 -1.55 -11.09 17.21
N LEU A 186 -1.60 -10.78 18.52
CA LEU A 186 -0.49 -10.23 19.30
C LEU A 186 0.70 -11.18 19.45
N GLU A 187 0.46 -12.49 19.41
CA GLU A 187 1.51 -13.52 19.56
C GLU A 187 2.06 -14.02 18.23
N SER A 188 1.47 -13.57 17.12
CA SER A 188 1.93 -13.97 15.78
C SER A 188 3.23 -13.26 15.45
N GLN A 189 4.26 -14.02 15.09
CA GLN A 189 5.36 -13.44 14.34
C GLN A 189 4.78 -12.90 13.02
N ILE A 190 5.08 -11.66 12.68
CA ILE A 190 4.60 -11.02 11.43
C ILE A 190 5.76 -10.91 10.45
N LYS A 191 5.45 -11.00 9.16
CA LYS A 191 6.37 -10.80 8.05
C LYS A 191 5.80 -9.70 7.16
N VAL A 192 6.66 -8.78 6.76
CA VAL A 192 6.35 -7.77 5.74
C VAL A 192 6.73 -8.29 4.35
N LEU A 193 5.87 -8.02 3.38
CA LEU A 193 6.08 -8.29 1.97
C LEU A 193 6.05 -6.96 1.23
N SER A 194 7.04 -6.71 0.40
CA SER A 194 7.15 -5.50 -0.43
C SER A 194 7.65 -5.87 -1.82
N THR A 195 7.29 -5.04 -2.80
CA THR A 195 7.89 -5.13 -4.13
C THR A 195 9.36 -4.71 -4.07
N THR A 196 10.21 -5.49 -4.73
CA THR A 196 11.64 -5.17 -4.89
C THR A 196 11.98 -5.01 -6.37
N HIS A 197 12.54 -3.85 -6.74
CA HIS A 197 13.13 -3.64 -8.07
C HIS A 197 14.60 -4.07 -8.04
N LEU A 198 15.00 -4.97 -8.92
CA LEU A 198 16.35 -5.53 -8.98
C LEU A 198 17.32 -4.68 -9.83
N ASN A 199 16.77 -3.80 -10.67
CA ASN A 199 17.50 -2.91 -11.56
C ASN A 199 17.25 -1.43 -11.20
N ASN A 200 18.19 -0.56 -11.57
CA ASN A 200 18.13 0.89 -11.27
C ASN A 200 17.45 1.72 -12.37
N SER A 201 16.38 1.22 -12.97
CA SER A 201 15.64 1.94 -14.00
C SER A 201 14.68 2.98 -13.42
N GLU A 202 14.49 4.06 -14.17
CA GLU A 202 13.52 5.13 -13.88
C GLU A 202 12.25 4.99 -14.74
N THR A 203 12.08 3.86 -15.45
CA THR A 203 10.91 3.62 -16.29
C THR A 203 9.67 3.48 -15.42
N LEU A 204 8.70 4.39 -15.62
CA LEU A 204 7.48 4.43 -14.81
C LEU A 204 6.40 3.47 -15.35
N LEU A 205 6.14 3.50 -16.65
CA LEU A 205 5.15 2.65 -17.32
C LEU A 205 5.85 1.86 -18.42
N GLN A 206 5.72 0.54 -18.37
CA GLN A 206 6.15 -0.35 -19.45
C GLN A 206 5.39 -1.66 -19.40
N LYS A 207 5.57 -2.50 -20.43
CA LYS A 207 5.09 -3.87 -20.42
C LYS A 207 6.02 -4.75 -19.62
N TYR A 208 5.45 -5.55 -18.72
CA TYR A 208 6.14 -6.59 -17.97
C TYR A 208 5.58 -7.96 -18.35
N THR A 209 6.48 -8.93 -18.51
CA THR A 209 6.15 -10.34 -18.69
C THR A 209 6.24 -11.06 -17.35
N ILE A 210 5.24 -11.87 -17.03
CA ILE A 210 5.23 -12.70 -15.83
C ILE A 210 6.14 -13.90 -16.02
N MET A 211 7.17 -14.00 -15.19
CA MET A 211 8.19 -15.04 -15.29
C MET A 211 7.93 -16.20 -14.34
N GLU A 212 7.46 -15.91 -13.12
CA GLU A 212 7.18 -16.90 -12.08
C GLU A 212 6.08 -16.37 -11.16
N ILE A 213 5.21 -17.25 -10.68
CA ILE A 213 4.15 -16.91 -9.73
C ILE A 213 4.25 -17.83 -8.51
N GLN A 214 4.38 -17.23 -7.34
CA GLN A 214 4.35 -17.93 -6.05
C GLN A 214 3.21 -17.40 -5.19
N GLU A 215 2.22 -18.24 -4.90
CA GLU A 215 1.20 -17.91 -3.91
C GLU A 215 1.76 -18.01 -2.49
N ILE A 216 1.46 -17.00 -1.68
CA ILE A 216 1.85 -16.93 -0.27
C ILE A 216 0.64 -17.35 0.56
N SER A 217 0.79 -18.47 1.29
CA SER A 217 -0.25 -18.95 2.21
C SER A 217 -0.39 -17.99 3.40
N ALA A 218 -1.39 -17.11 3.32
CA ALA A 218 -1.69 -16.12 4.35
C ALA A 218 -3.21 -16.08 4.60
N PRO A 219 -3.73 -16.83 5.61
CA PRO A 219 -5.16 -16.85 5.92
C PRO A 219 -5.73 -15.48 6.29
N LYS A 220 -4.87 -14.60 6.83
CA LYS A 220 -5.11 -13.19 7.03
C LYS A 220 -3.93 -12.41 6.49
N SER A 221 -4.19 -11.25 5.90
CA SER A 221 -3.15 -10.32 5.47
C SER A 221 -3.65 -8.89 5.62
N VAL A 222 -2.79 -7.98 6.07
CA VAL A 222 -3.10 -6.55 6.16
C VAL A 222 -2.32 -5.84 5.06
N ALA A 223 -3.02 -5.21 4.13
CA ALA A 223 -2.40 -4.36 3.13
C ALA A 223 -2.29 -2.92 3.65
N CYS A 224 -1.16 -2.27 3.43
CA CYS A 224 -0.90 -0.89 3.80
C CYS A 224 -0.38 -0.10 2.59
N HIS A 225 -1.08 0.97 2.25
CA HIS A 225 -0.81 1.85 1.13
C HIS A 225 -0.28 3.19 1.65
N THR A 226 0.86 3.67 1.13
CA THR A 226 1.30 5.03 1.43
C THR A 226 0.32 6.04 0.86
N MET A 227 -0.09 7.01 1.68
CA MET A 227 -1.00 8.06 1.27
C MET A 227 -0.26 9.38 1.04
N PRO A 228 -0.68 10.21 0.08
CA PRO A 228 -0.18 11.57 -0.08
C PRO A 228 -0.48 12.42 1.16
N TYR A 229 0.55 12.71 1.96
CA TYR A 229 0.42 13.55 3.15
C TYR A 229 1.79 14.20 3.46
N PRO A 230 1.84 15.35 4.17
CA PRO A 230 3.10 16.05 4.47
C PRO A 230 4.15 15.23 5.24
N TYR A 231 3.71 14.20 5.95
CA TYR A 231 4.53 13.18 6.58
C TYR A 231 3.97 11.80 6.21
N THR A 232 4.70 10.72 6.52
CA THR A 232 4.26 9.38 6.12
C THR A 232 2.96 8.98 6.82
N VAL A 233 1.94 8.68 6.02
CA VAL A 233 0.67 8.10 6.45
C VAL A 233 0.44 6.82 5.66
N PHE A 234 0.03 5.76 6.34
CA PHE A 234 -0.37 4.50 5.72
C PHE A 234 -1.86 4.28 5.87
N TYR A 235 -2.57 4.16 4.76
CA TYR A 235 -3.90 3.56 4.74
C TYR A 235 -3.74 2.05 4.82
N CYS A 236 -4.03 1.48 5.99
CA CYS A 236 -3.98 0.04 6.20
C CYS A 236 -5.38 -0.54 6.25
N HIS A 237 -5.58 -1.69 5.62
CA HIS A 237 -6.85 -2.39 5.66
C HIS A 237 -6.72 -3.91 5.62
N TYR A 238 -7.75 -4.56 6.14
CA TYR A 238 -7.95 -5.98 6.16
C TYR A 238 -9.36 -6.28 5.65
N GLN A 239 -9.46 -7.20 4.72
CA GLN A 239 -10.72 -7.66 4.17
C GLN A 239 -11.02 -9.07 4.67
N GLU A 240 -12.19 -9.27 5.30
CA GLU A 240 -12.65 -10.58 5.78
C GLU A 240 -12.94 -11.56 4.64
N SER A 241 -13.35 -11.05 3.48
CA SER A 241 -13.52 -11.86 2.29
C SER A 241 -12.17 -12.39 1.81
N LYS A 242 -12.18 -13.60 1.23
CA LYS A 242 -10.95 -14.27 0.80
C LYS A 242 -10.14 -13.37 -0.13
N SER A 243 -8.91 -13.11 0.27
CA SER A 243 -7.89 -12.46 -0.56
C SER A 243 -6.73 -13.44 -0.73
N ARG A 244 -6.04 -13.38 -1.88
CA ARG A 244 -4.84 -14.19 -2.16
C ARG A 244 -3.66 -13.25 -2.36
N VAL A 245 -2.52 -13.61 -1.79
CA VAL A 245 -1.28 -12.83 -1.89
C VAL A 245 -0.29 -13.60 -2.76
N PHE A 246 0.34 -12.93 -3.71
CA PHE A 246 1.30 -13.52 -4.62
C PHE A 246 2.61 -12.74 -4.59
N ARG A 247 3.72 -13.48 -4.68
CA ARG A 247 5.00 -12.98 -5.14
C ARG A 247 5.13 -13.32 -6.62
N VAL A 248 5.44 -12.33 -7.44
CA VAL A 248 5.47 -12.46 -8.90
C VAL A 248 6.80 -11.93 -9.41
N SER A 249 7.54 -12.78 -10.13
CA SER A 249 8.74 -12.36 -10.84
C SER A 249 8.33 -11.73 -12.16
N LEU A 250 8.75 -10.49 -12.41
CA LEU A 250 8.40 -9.72 -13.60
C LEU A 250 9.66 -9.28 -14.35
N GLU A 251 9.62 -9.39 -15.68
CA GLU A 251 10.65 -8.88 -16.59
C GLU A 251 10.06 -7.85 -17.55
N GLY A 252 10.55 -6.62 -17.47
CA GLY A 252 10.17 -5.49 -18.32
C GLY A 252 10.73 -5.65 -19.73
N GLU A 253 10.06 -5.05 -20.71
CA GLU A 253 10.53 -5.07 -22.11
C GLU A 253 11.91 -4.40 -22.31
N ASN A 254 12.31 -3.53 -21.38
CA ASN A 254 13.64 -2.92 -21.33
C ASN A 254 14.70 -3.77 -20.59
N GLY A 255 14.34 -4.97 -20.12
CA GLY A 255 15.19 -5.88 -19.34
C GLY A 255 15.18 -5.65 -17.82
N ASP A 256 14.35 -4.73 -17.31
CA ASP A 256 14.17 -4.52 -15.88
C ASP A 256 13.58 -5.74 -15.20
N LYS A 257 14.09 -6.09 -14.02
CA LYS A 257 13.55 -7.19 -13.23
C LYS A 257 12.99 -6.69 -11.91
N SER A 258 11.88 -7.26 -11.50
CA SER A 258 11.28 -6.98 -10.20
C SER A 258 10.65 -8.23 -9.61
N GLU A 259 10.72 -8.33 -8.28
CA GLU A 259 9.93 -9.25 -7.49
C GLU A 259 8.75 -8.46 -6.92
N ALA A 260 7.59 -8.55 -7.56
CA ALA A 260 6.41 -7.78 -7.23
C ALA A 260 5.50 -8.53 -6.26
N ILE A 261 4.87 -7.80 -5.35
CA ILE A 261 3.77 -8.31 -4.55
C ILE A 261 2.45 -7.95 -5.23
N ALA A 262 1.55 -8.92 -5.33
CA ALA A 262 0.18 -8.71 -5.78
C ALA A 262 -0.82 -9.24 -4.76
N VAL A 263 -1.94 -8.54 -4.61
CA VAL A 263 -3.09 -9.03 -3.85
C VAL A 263 -4.28 -9.13 -4.78
N CYS A 264 -5.01 -10.23 -4.68
CA CYS A 264 -6.24 -10.48 -5.38
C CYS A 264 -7.39 -10.59 -4.38
N HIS A 265 -8.39 -9.72 -4.52
CA HIS A 265 -9.63 -9.75 -3.76
C HIS A 265 -10.63 -10.63 -4.51
N LEU A 266 -11.01 -11.78 -3.92
CA LEU A 266 -11.85 -12.77 -4.60
C LEU A 266 -13.34 -12.45 -4.60
N ASP A 267 -13.77 -11.56 -3.69
CA ASP A 267 -15.13 -11.05 -3.62
C ASP A 267 -15.08 -9.53 -3.55
N THR A 268 -15.59 -8.90 -4.61
CA THR A 268 -15.64 -7.44 -4.78
C THR A 268 -17.09 -6.95 -4.76
N SER A 269 -18.05 -7.78 -4.36
CA SER A 269 -19.49 -7.44 -4.42
C SER A 269 -19.90 -6.29 -3.51
N GLN A 270 -19.13 -6.01 -2.46
CA GLN A 270 -19.36 -4.92 -1.51
C GLN A 270 -18.60 -3.63 -1.87
N TRP A 271 -17.80 -3.64 -2.94
CA TRP A 271 -17.04 -2.46 -3.37
C TRP A 271 -17.98 -1.46 -4.05
N SER A 272 -17.65 -0.17 -3.96
CA SER A 272 -18.39 0.88 -4.69
C SER A 272 -18.38 0.59 -6.18
N GLU A 273 -19.53 0.75 -6.86
CA GLU A 273 -19.65 0.58 -8.31
C GLU A 273 -18.66 1.43 -9.10
N ASN A 274 -18.24 2.55 -8.52
CA ASN A 274 -17.33 3.49 -9.16
C ASN A 274 -15.89 3.38 -8.68
N HIS A 275 -15.57 2.32 -7.92
CA HIS A 275 -14.19 2.02 -7.57
C HIS A 275 -13.34 1.91 -8.85
N VAL A 276 -12.19 2.60 -8.88
CA VAL A 276 -11.40 2.80 -10.10
C VAL A 276 -11.00 1.50 -10.81
N ALA A 277 -10.80 0.41 -10.06
CA ALA A 277 -10.53 -0.90 -10.62
C ALA A 277 -11.59 -1.38 -11.62
N PHE A 278 -12.88 -1.08 -11.38
CA PHE A 278 -13.97 -1.48 -12.27
C PHE A 278 -13.94 -0.72 -13.59
N ARG A 279 -13.53 0.56 -13.54
CA ARG A 279 -13.32 1.38 -14.73
C ARG A 279 -12.10 0.94 -15.52
N VAL A 280 -10.99 0.60 -14.84
CA VAL A 280 -9.75 0.12 -15.48
C VAL A 280 -9.97 -1.24 -16.15
N LEU A 281 -10.67 -2.15 -15.47
CA LEU A 281 -10.85 -3.54 -15.92
C LEU A 281 -12.10 -3.75 -16.78
N GLY A 282 -12.99 -2.76 -16.85
CA GLY A 282 -14.25 -2.86 -17.60
C GLY A 282 -15.22 -3.90 -17.05
N ILE A 283 -15.20 -4.11 -15.72
CA ILE A 283 -16.05 -5.08 -15.02
C ILE A 283 -16.95 -4.39 -13.99
N LYS A 284 -17.78 -5.16 -13.25
CA LYS A 284 -18.68 -4.65 -12.21
C LYS A 284 -18.36 -5.28 -10.84
N PRO A 285 -18.82 -4.68 -9.72
CA PRO A 285 -18.71 -5.32 -8.41
C PRO A 285 -19.23 -6.76 -8.42
N GLY A 286 -18.44 -7.68 -7.86
CA GLY A 286 -18.79 -9.08 -7.70
C GLY A 286 -18.79 -9.92 -8.98
N SER A 287 -18.51 -9.34 -10.16
CA SER A 287 -18.48 -10.12 -11.40
C SER A 287 -17.19 -10.96 -11.55
N SER A 288 -16.09 -10.50 -10.97
CA SER A 288 -14.79 -11.19 -11.03
C SER A 288 -13.87 -10.75 -9.88
N PRO A 289 -12.88 -11.59 -9.51
CA PRO A 289 -11.79 -11.16 -8.64
C PRO A 289 -11.02 -9.98 -9.24
N VAL A 290 -10.64 -9.02 -8.39
CA VAL A 290 -9.79 -7.89 -8.77
C VAL A 290 -8.43 -8.08 -8.13
N CYS A 291 -7.38 -8.04 -8.94
CA CYS A 291 -6.00 -8.07 -8.48
C CYS A 291 -5.32 -6.73 -8.71
N HIS A 292 -4.29 -6.44 -7.92
CA HIS A 292 -3.38 -5.36 -8.23
C HIS A 292 -1.97 -5.62 -7.69
N PHE A 293 -0.98 -5.07 -8.39
CA PHE A 293 0.39 -5.01 -7.92
C PHE A 293 0.57 -3.90 -6.88
N PHE A 294 1.47 -4.12 -5.93
CA PHE A 294 1.83 -3.18 -4.87
C PHE A 294 3.10 -2.43 -5.29
N PRO A 295 3.09 -1.10 -5.41
CA PRO A 295 4.31 -0.30 -5.51
C PRO A 295 5.27 -0.57 -4.34
N ALA A 296 6.55 -0.25 -4.53
CA ALA A 296 7.61 -0.59 -3.55
C ALA A 296 7.45 0.06 -2.16
N ASP A 297 6.72 1.17 -2.07
CA ASP A 297 6.37 1.87 -0.84
C ASP A 297 5.06 1.36 -0.19
N ASN A 298 4.40 0.37 -0.81
CA ASN A 298 3.20 -0.27 -0.29
C ASN A 298 3.56 -1.67 0.21
N PHE A 299 2.89 -2.12 1.26
CA PHE A 299 3.31 -3.31 2.00
C PHE A 299 2.14 -4.24 2.29
N VAL A 300 2.42 -5.53 2.37
CA VAL A 300 1.47 -6.54 2.86
C VAL A 300 2.07 -7.24 4.06
N TRP A 301 1.36 -7.21 5.18
CA TRP A 301 1.73 -7.88 6.41
C TRP A 301 1.01 -9.22 6.50
N VAL A 302 1.76 -10.29 6.73
CA VAL A 302 1.24 -11.64 6.85
C VAL A 302 1.78 -12.31 8.12
N PRO A 303 1.07 -13.28 8.70
CA PRO A 303 1.64 -14.14 9.73
C PRO A 303 2.85 -14.89 9.17
N SER A 304 3.94 -14.92 9.93
CA SER A 304 5.08 -15.79 9.66
C SER A 304 4.68 -17.22 9.98
N THR A 305 4.76 -18.10 8.99
CA THR A 305 4.63 -19.54 9.23
C THR A 305 5.96 -20.03 9.81
N THR A 306 6.05 -20.22 11.12
CA THR A 306 7.09 -21.09 11.67
C THR A 306 6.77 -22.50 11.20
N THR A 307 7.49 -22.97 10.17
CA THR A 307 7.61 -24.41 9.97
C THR A 307 8.31 -24.94 11.21
N ASN A 308 7.54 -25.55 12.10
CA ASN A 308 8.10 -26.51 13.05
C ASN A 308 8.60 -27.68 12.20
N ASP A 309 9.76 -27.53 11.58
CA ASP A 309 10.62 -28.63 11.21
C ASP A 309 11.13 -29.24 12.51
N LYS A 310 10.24 -29.92 13.23
CA LYS A 310 10.65 -31.02 14.10
C LYS A 310 11.22 -32.06 13.16
N ALA A 311 12.52 -31.95 12.92
CA ALA A 311 13.33 -32.99 12.36
C ALA A 311 12.96 -34.31 13.04
N SER A 312 12.45 -35.23 12.23
CA SER A 312 12.58 -36.65 12.52
C SER A 312 14.07 -36.95 12.64
N ILE A 313 14.50 -37.38 13.82
CA ILE A 313 15.32 -38.57 14.13
C ILE A 313 15.44 -38.62 15.66
#